data_AF-A0A1N6NSP8-F1
#
_entry.id   AF-A0A1N6NSP8-F1
#
_cell.length_a   1.000
_cell.length_b   1.000
_cell.length_c   1.000
_cell.angle_alpha   90.00
_cell.angle_beta   90.00
_cell.angle_gamma   90.00
#
_symmetry.space_group_name_H-M   'P 1'
#
loop_
_entity.id
_entity.type
_entity.pdbx_description
1 polymer ?
#
loop_
_entity_poly.entity_id
_entity_poly.type
_entity_poly.pdbx_seq_one_letter_code
_entity_poly.pdbx_strand_id
1 'polypeptide(L)'
;MKKIILSSVLFLSQLAAAQSLVWGNSFDTPADLQGWTFHDLNNNGNGWVQGQNIYHNGTTLAYGTAGVLRHSINSVPTGNANGFTTENDWIISPQIDLTNTTGTITLAANIGRQRSTHTIVARELFIYVSTPQKEVPTLTDFQAMTVDADGNDVQSIYKIQVGDSANPFPADLTQFVQSLVDLSAFAGKKIYIGMWSNRKTSGNNVQNINIDEIGIYATSFLGTKDVKRNKIVTQIAENPVKESLQLQLNPALKENTTAVNIYNAAGQKVLTTKYSGVIHVAGLTAGHYIAEITDGKTTERLKFIKK
;
A
#
# COMPACT_ATOMS: atom_id res chain seq x y z
N MET A 1 13.99 1.97 26.51
CA MET A 1 14.17 1.33 25.19
C MET A 1 13.17 0.20 25.07
N LYS A 2 11.98 0.47 24.53
CA LYS A 2 10.92 -0.54 24.41
C LYS A 2 11.06 -1.24 23.06
N LYS A 3 11.09 -2.57 23.12
CA LYS A 3 11.22 -3.47 21.98
C LYS A 3 9.92 -3.42 21.18
N ILE A 4 10.00 -3.12 19.89
CA ILE A 4 8.90 -3.25 18.95
C ILE A 4 8.71 -4.75 18.74
N ILE A 5 7.70 -5.33 19.40
CA ILE A 5 7.27 -6.70 19.13
C ILE A 5 6.14 -6.58 18.11
N LEU A 6 6.52 -6.74 16.83
CA LEU A 6 5.61 -6.91 15.71
C LEU A 6 4.83 -8.22 15.96
N SER A 7 3.61 -8.12 16.48
CA SER A 7 2.78 -9.29 16.78
C SER A 7 1.87 -9.57 15.60
N SER A 8 2.35 -10.46 14.73
CA SER A 8 1.61 -11.60 14.19
C SER A 8 0.14 -11.40 13.80
N VAL A 9 -0.11 -11.00 12.55
CA VAL A 9 -1.26 -11.49 11.80
C VAL A 9 -0.76 -12.54 10.81
N LEU A 10 -1.30 -13.75 10.95
CA LEU A 10 -1.10 -14.88 10.06
C LEU A 10 -1.46 -14.48 8.63
N PHE A 11 -0.44 -14.27 7.79
CA PHE A 11 -0.59 -14.36 6.35
C PHE A 11 -0.95 -15.81 6.01
N LEU A 12 -2.24 -16.09 5.88
CA LEU A 12 -2.70 -17.27 5.15
C LEU A 12 -2.34 -17.08 3.69
N SER A 13 -1.24 -17.72 3.32
CA SER A 13 -0.72 -17.85 1.97
C SER A 13 -1.70 -18.63 1.10
N GLN A 14 -2.17 -18.01 0.02
CA GLN A 14 -2.60 -18.72 -1.20
C GLN A 14 -2.60 -17.75 -2.38
N LEU A 15 -1.41 -17.59 -2.95
CA LEU A 15 -1.03 -17.28 -4.34
C LEU A 15 0.29 -16.49 -4.29
N ALA A 16 1.40 -17.22 -4.42
CA ALA A 16 2.74 -16.67 -4.54
C ALA A 16 2.96 -16.01 -5.91
N ALA A 17 2.13 -15.03 -6.25
CA ALA A 17 2.58 -13.90 -7.06
C ALA A 17 3.18 -12.90 -6.06
N ALA A 18 4.42 -12.47 -6.25
CA ALA A 18 5.05 -11.46 -5.41
C ALA A 18 4.36 -10.10 -5.62
N GLN A 19 3.18 -9.93 -5.03
CA GLN A 19 2.48 -8.65 -5.00
C GLN A 19 3.30 -7.68 -4.14
N SER A 20 3.55 -6.49 -4.67
CA SER A 20 4.28 -5.43 -3.95
C SER A 20 3.31 -4.34 -3.52
N LEU A 21 3.52 -3.79 -2.32
CA LEU A 21 2.77 -2.65 -1.83
C LEU A 21 3.05 -1.43 -2.73
N VAL A 22 1.99 -0.85 -3.29
CA VAL A 22 2.02 0.36 -4.12
C VAL A 22 1.74 1.58 -3.25
N TRP A 23 0.72 1.47 -2.42
CA TRP A 23 0.25 2.53 -1.53
C TRP A 23 -0.40 1.88 -0.32
N GLY A 24 -0.26 2.47 0.86
CA GLY A 24 -0.89 1.95 2.07
C GLY A 24 -1.13 3.04 3.10
N ASN A 25 -2.05 2.76 4.01
CA ASN A 25 -2.40 3.62 5.13
C ASN A 25 -2.81 2.74 6.32
N SER A 26 -2.08 2.85 7.43
CA SER A 26 -2.35 2.06 8.64
C SER A 26 -3.20 2.80 9.67
N PHE A 27 -3.53 4.08 9.43
CA PHE A 27 -4.35 4.89 10.33
C PHE A 27 -3.91 4.90 11.81
N ASP A 28 -2.65 4.63 12.12
CA ASP A 28 -2.13 4.57 13.49
C ASP A 28 -1.82 5.95 14.08
N THR A 29 -1.46 6.91 13.22
CA THR A 29 -0.93 8.22 13.61
C THR A 29 -1.58 9.36 12.83
N PRO A 30 -1.67 10.58 13.40
CA PRO A 30 -2.19 11.73 12.66
C PRO A 30 -1.50 12.01 11.32
N ALA A 31 -0.24 11.58 11.15
CA ALA A 31 0.49 11.71 9.89
C ALA A 31 -0.13 10.86 8.77
N ASP A 32 -0.77 9.75 9.12
CA ASP A 32 -1.45 8.88 8.16
C ASP A 32 -2.68 9.56 7.52
N LEU A 33 -3.25 10.58 8.16
CA LEU A 33 -4.33 11.38 7.59
C LEU A 33 -3.86 12.52 6.68
N GLN A 34 -2.55 12.65 6.41
CA GLN A 34 -2.05 13.69 5.53
C GLN A 34 -2.65 13.58 4.12
N GLY A 35 -3.34 14.65 3.70
CA GLY A 35 -3.97 14.74 2.38
C GLY A 35 -5.34 14.07 2.27
N TRP A 36 -5.84 13.43 3.33
CA TRP A 36 -7.25 13.02 3.40
C TRP A 36 -8.15 14.25 3.61
N THR A 37 -9.37 14.20 3.09
CA THR A 37 -10.39 15.24 3.33
C THR A 37 -11.65 14.63 3.93
N PHE A 38 -12.27 15.36 4.85
CA PHE A 38 -13.43 14.94 5.63
C PHE A 38 -14.57 15.92 5.39
N HIS A 39 -15.79 15.41 5.22
CA HIS A 39 -16.98 16.22 4.94
C HIS A 39 -18.15 15.70 5.76
N ASP A 40 -18.65 16.51 6.69
CA ASP A 40 -19.90 16.30 7.44
C ASP A 40 -21.00 17.12 6.75
N LEU A 41 -21.87 16.47 5.96
CA LEU A 41 -22.86 17.17 5.13
C LEU A 41 -24.20 17.37 5.81
N ASN A 42 -24.49 16.59 6.85
CA ASN A 42 -25.65 16.81 7.72
C ASN A 42 -25.34 17.76 8.88
N ASN A 43 -24.08 18.20 9.01
CA ASN A 43 -23.59 19.18 9.97
C ASN A 43 -24.01 18.84 11.41
N ASN A 44 -23.96 17.55 11.75
CA ASN A 44 -24.35 17.06 13.07
C ASN A 44 -23.14 16.88 14.02
N GLY A 45 -21.93 17.13 13.52
CA GLY A 45 -20.68 16.98 14.26
C GLY A 45 -20.23 15.52 14.43
N ASN A 46 -20.93 14.57 13.80
CA ASN A 46 -20.45 13.21 13.64
C ASN A 46 -19.69 13.08 12.32
N GLY A 47 -18.92 12.01 12.15
CA GLY A 47 -18.28 11.74 10.87
C GLY A 47 -17.16 10.72 10.96
N TRP A 48 -16.38 10.66 9.89
CA TRP A 48 -15.19 9.82 9.84
C TRP A 48 -14.11 10.35 10.78
N VAL A 49 -13.47 9.45 11.51
CA VAL A 49 -12.43 9.82 12.48
C VAL A 49 -11.34 8.77 12.52
N GLN A 50 -10.09 9.23 12.63
CA GLN A 50 -8.97 8.36 13.01
C GLN A 50 -8.90 8.27 14.53
N GLY A 51 -8.73 7.05 15.05
CA GLY A 51 -8.49 6.84 16.48
C GLY A 51 -8.64 5.38 16.85
N GLN A 52 -8.84 5.10 18.14
CA GLN A 52 -8.99 3.72 18.59
C GLN A 52 -10.23 3.05 18.01
N ASN A 53 -10.12 1.76 17.69
CA ASN A 53 -11.25 0.94 17.27
C ASN A 53 -12.34 0.89 18.34
N ILE A 54 -13.60 0.80 17.91
CA ILE A 54 -14.74 0.64 18.82
C ILE A 54 -15.22 -0.81 18.77
N TYR A 55 -15.48 -1.38 19.94
CA TYR A 55 -16.10 -2.70 20.06
C TYR A 55 -16.97 -2.80 21.32
N HIS A 56 -17.90 -3.76 21.35
CA HIS A 56 -18.70 -4.08 22.52
C HIS A 56 -17.94 -5.07 23.42
N ASN A 57 -17.61 -4.69 24.64
CA ASN A 57 -16.80 -5.52 25.55
C ASN A 57 -17.60 -6.60 26.31
N GLY A 58 -18.90 -6.74 26.00
CA GLY A 58 -19.84 -7.61 26.72
C GLY A 58 -20.87 -6.83 27.52
N THR A 59 -20.53 -5.61 27.97
CA THR A 59 -21.43 -4.76 28.78
C THR A 59 -21.77 -3.45 28.06
N THR A 60 -20.78 -2.75 27.53
CA THR A 60 -20.94 -1.47 26.83
C THR A 60 -20.04 -1.41 25.60
N LEU A 61 -20.16 -0.36 24.79
CA LEU A 61 -19.10 -0.04 23.85
C LEU A 61 -17.87 0.46 24.61
N ALA A 62 -16.70 0.17 24.06
CA ALA A 62 -15.40 0.55 24.57
C ALA A 62 -14.43 0.83 23.41
N TYR A 63 -13.37 1.57 23.72
CA TYR A 63 -12.22 1.72 22.83
C TYR A 63 -11.27 0.54 23.00
N GLY A 64 -10.82 -0.03 21.89
CA GLY A 64 -9.74 -1.02 21.86
C GLY A 64 -8.37 -0.34 21.74
N THR A 65 -7.36 -1.12 21.38
CA THR A 65 -5.97 -0.63 21.29
C THR A 65 -5.48 -0.39 19.87
N ALA A 66 -6.22 -0.84 18.85
CA ALA A 66 -5.84 -0.66 17.45
C ALA A 66 -6.17 0.76 16.98
N GLY A 67 -5.24 1.41 16.28
CA GLY A 67 -5.50 2.65 15.55
C GLY A 67 -6.25 2.33 14.27
N VAL A 68 -7.36 3.02 14.01
CA VAL A 68 -8.21 2.76 12.86
C VAL A 68 -8.75 4.06 12.27
N LEU A 69 -9.11 4.01 11.00
CA LEU A 69 -10.14 4.89 10.47
C LEU A 69 -11.51 4.29 10.80
N ARG A 70 -12.40 5.07 11.41
CA ARG A 70 -13.74 4.59 11.76
C ARG A 70 -14.84 5.59 11.48
N HIS A 71 -16.02 5.04 11.28
CA HIS A 71 -17.28 5.76 11.34
C HIS A 71 -18.21 5.04 12.31
N SER A 72 -18.95 5.81 13.13
CA SER A 72 -19.83 5.24 14.15
C SER A 72 -21.00 6.16 14.42
N ILE A 73 -22.22 5.62 14.37
CA ILE A 73 -23.42 6.29 14.90
C ILE A 73 -23.63 6.01 16.39
N ASN A 74 -22.80 5.15 16.98
CA ASN A 74 -22.85 4.86 18.41
C ASN A 74 -21.84 5.73 19.17
N SER A 75 -22.26 6.22 20.34
CA SER A 75 -21.39 6.88 21.31
C SER A 75 -20.79 5.85 22.27
N VAL A 76 -19.51 6.05 22.61
CA VAL A 76 -18.83 5.26 23.65
C VAL A 76 -18.97 6.00 24.99
N PRO A 77 -19.39 5.34 26.09
CA PRO A 77 -19.69 3.91 26.20
C PRO A 77 -21.11 3.51 25.77
N THR A 78 -22.06 4.44 25.75
CA THR A 78 -23.48 4.19 25.47
C THR A 78 -24.12 5.34 24.69
N GLY A 79 -25.18 5.05 23.94
CA GLY A 79 -25.97 6.05 23.22
C GLY A 79 -25.61 6.14 21.74
N ASN A 80 -26.10 7.20 21.09
CA ASN A 80 -25.91 7.45 19.67
C ASN A 80 -25.45 8.88 19.43
N ALA A 81 -24.75 9.08 18.31
CA ALA A 81 -24.40 10.41 17.84
C ALA A 81 -25.66 11.26 17.62
N ASN A 82 -25.56 12.56 17.89
CA ASN A 82 -26.66 13.48 17.62
C ASN A 82 -26.98 13.47 16.11
N GLY A 83 -28.25 13.50 15.72
CA GLY A 83 -28.63 13.53 14.30
C GLY A 83 -28.28 12.27 13.49
N PHE A 84 -27.97 11.13 14.13
CA PHE A 84 -27.55 9.89 13.45
C PHE A 84 -28.55 9.27 12.45
N THR A 85 -29.75 9.85 12.32
CA THR A 85 -30.75 9.43 11.35
C THR A 85 -30.52 10.02 9.96
N THR A 86 -29.69 11.05 9.85
CA THR A 86 -29.41 11.75 8.59
C THR A 86 -27.93 11.73 8.21
N GLU A 87 -27.16 10.76 8.70
CA GLU A 87 -25.72 10.60 8.42
C GLU A 87 -25.45 10.71 6.92
N ASN A 88 -24.49 11.57 6.58
CA ASN A 88 -24.14 11.90 5.21
C ASN A 88 -22.68 12.38 5.15
N ASP A 89 -21.78 11.48 5.46
CA ASP A 89 -20.40 11.82 5.77
C ASP A 89 -19.44 11.19 4.77
N TRP A 90 -18.56 12.01 4.20
CA TRP A 90 -17.54 11.57 3.26
C TRP A 90 -16.16 11.65 3.86
N ILE A 91 -15.35 10.68 3.49
CA ILE A 91 -13.90 10.80 3.57
C ILE A 91 -13.30 10.45 2.20
N ILE A 92 -12.35 11.25 1.75
CA ILE A 92 -11.69 11.10 0.44
C ILE A 92 -10.19 10.98 0.67
N SER A 93 -9.58 9.97 0.06
CA SER A 93 -8.13 9.71 0.14
C SER A 93 -7.30 10.82 -0.51
N PRO A 94 -6.01 10.94 -0.18
CA PRO A 94 -5.06 11.63 -1.05
C PRO A 94 -4.97 10.93 -2.43
N GLN A 95 -4.23 11.55 -3.36
CA GLN A 95 -3.95 10.94 -4.66
C GLN A 95 -3.18 9.63 -4.47
N ILE A 96 -3.65 8.58 -5.15
CA ILE A 96 -2.99 7.28 -5.22
C ILE A 96 -2.44 7.13 -6.64
N ASP A 97 -1.12 7.00 -6.75
CA ASP A 97 -0.44 6.92 -8.04
C ASP A 97 -0.25 5.45 -8.48
N LEU A 98 -1.09 5.02 -9.42
CA LEU A 98 -1.01 3.72 -10.08
C LEU A 98 -0.41 3.83 -11.49
N THR A 99 0.22 4.96 -11.86
CA THR A 99 0.73 5.19 -13.22
C THR A 99 1.79 4.19 -13.63
N ASN A 100 2.53 3.65 -12.67
CA ASN A 100 3.57 2.66 -12.91
C ASN A 100 3.12 1.23 -12.58
N THR A 101 1.85 0.95 -12.31
CA THR A 101 1.38 -0.40 -11.95
C THR A 101 0.75 -1.13 -13.13
N THR A 102 0.92 -2.45 -13.18
CA THR A 102 0.29 -3.35 -14.16
C THR A 102 -0.08 -4.69 -13.55
N GLY A 103 -0.66 -5.57 -14.36
CA GLY A 103 -1.09 -6.89 -13.91
C GLY A 103 -2.30 -6.79 -13.00
N THR A 104 -2.38 -7.68 -12.01
CA THR A 104 -3.45 -7.65 -11.01
C THR A 104 -3.13 -6.59 -9.97
N ILE A 105 -4.08 -5.67 -9.75
CA ILE A 105 -4.01 -4.66 -8.71
C ILE A 105 -5.13 -4.95 -7.71
N THR A 106 -4.79 -5.13 -6.44
CA THR A 106 -5.75 -5.48 -5.39
C THR A 106 -5.68 -4.47 -4.26
N LEU A 107 -6.82 -3.91 -3.88
CA LEU A 107 -6.97 -3.23 -2.60
C LEU A 107 -7.33 -4.27 -1.53
N ALA A 108 -6.53 -4.32 -0.47
CA ALA A 108 -6.82 -5.08 0.73
C ALA A 108 -7.19 -4.12 1.85
N ALA A 109 -8.29 -4.39 2.55
CA ALA A 109 -8.73 -3.60 3.70
C ALA A 109 -9.04 -4.52 4.88
N ASN A 110 -8.46 -4.22 6.05
CA ASN A 110 -8.72 -4.96 7.29
C ASN A 110 -9.90 -4.32 8.03
N ILE A 111 -11.03 -5.01 8.06
CA ILE A 111 -12.29 -4.49 8.59
C ILE A 111 -12.63 -5.18 9.91
N GLY A 112 -13.00 -4.37 10.90
CA GLY A 112 -13.48 -4.82 12.21
C GLY A 112 -14.94 -4.43 12.42
N ARG A 113 -15.68 -5.26 13.17
CA ARG A 113 -17.06 -4.98 13.56
C ARG A 113 -17.14 -4.51 15.01
N GLN A 114 -18.07 -3.60 15.30
CA GLN A 114 -18.27 -3.11 16.67
C GLN A 114 -19.07 -4.07 17.56
N ARG A 115 -19.95 -4.91 16.98
CA ARG A 115 -20.87 -5.79 17.71
C ARG A 115 -20.99 -7.13 17.00
N SER A 116 -21.25 -8.21 17.74
CA SER A 116 -21.50 -9.54 17.16
C SER A 116 -22.76 -9.61 16.31
N THR A 117 -23.73 -8.72 16.56
CA THR A 117 -24.95 -8.57 15.76
C THR A 117 -24.71 -7.92 14.40
N HIS A 118 -23.57 -7.26 14.20
CA HIS A 118 -23.14 -6.83 12.87
C HIS A 118 -22.51 -8.03 12.19
N THR A 119 -23.35 -8.86 11.57
CA THR A 119 -22.91 -10.11 10.92
C THR A 119 -22.18 -9.84 9.61
N ILE A 120 -22.55 -8.78 8.89
CA ILE A 120 -21.88 -8.28 7.69
C ILE A 120 -21.55 -6.81 7.90
N VAL A 121 -20.34 -6.40 7.52
CA VAL A 121 -19.91 -4.99 7.49
C VAL A 121 -19.37 -4.71 6.11
N ALA A 122 -19.91 -3.66 5.47
CA ALA A 122 -19.45 -3.23 4.15
C ALA A 122 -19.46 -1.70 4.02
N ARG A 123 -18.62 -1.23 3.10
CA ARG A 123 -18.55 0.17 2.67
C ARG A 123 -18.28 0.22 1.18
N GLU A 124 -19.06 1.03 0.47
CA GLU A 124 -18.83 1.30 -0.94
C GLU A 124 -17.59 2.18 -1.14
N LEU A 125 -16.82 1.88 -2.18
CA LEU A 125 -15.67 2.65 -2.60
C LEU A 125 -16.00 3.37 -3.91
N PHE A 126 -16.06 4.68 -3.89
CA PHE A 126 -16.20 5.48 -5.12
C PHE A 126 -14.81 5.85 -5.60
N ILE A 127 -14.48 5.52 -6.86
CA ILE A 127 -13.12 5.67 -7.38
C ILE A 127 -13.12 6.73 -8.47
N TYR A 128 -12.48 7.86 -8.17
CA TYR A 128 -12.28 8.94 -9.13
C TYR A 128 -10.94 8.77 -9.84
N VAL A 129 -10.95 8.83 -11.18
CA VAL A 129 -9.73 8.81 -11.99
C VAL A 129 -9.31 10.25 -12.30
N SER A 130 -8.12 10.61 -11.84
CA SER A 130 -7.48 11.89 -12.15
C SER A 130 -7.26 12.05 -13.65
N THR A 131 -7.62 13.22 -14.18
CA THR A 131 -7.45 13.58 -15.59
C THR A 131 -6.69 14.89 -15.72
N PRO A 132 -6.05 15.19 -16.86
CA PRO A 132 -5.41 16.48 -17.07
C PRO A 132 -6.37 17.68 -16.93
N GLN A 133 -7.66 17.49 -17.22
CA GLN A 133 -8.68 18.54 -17.11
C GLN A 133 -9.16 18.72 -15.66
N LYS A 134 -9.08 17.67 -14.84
CA LYS A 134 -9.52 17.67 -13.45
C LYS A 134 -8.64 16.70 -12.66
N GLU A 135 -7.46 17.18 -12.28
CA GLU A 135 -6.44 16.37 -11.62
C GLU A 135 -6.82 16.00 -10.19
N VAL A 136 -7.46 16.93 -9.47
CA VAL A 136 -7.91 16.75 -8.08
C VAL A 136 -9.44 16.83 -8.05
N PRO A 137 -10.14 15.78 -7.60
CA PRO A 137 -11.59 15.82 -7.46
C PRO A 137 -12.02 16.70 -6.28
N THR A 138 -13.27 17.13 -6.35
CA THR A 138 -14.03 17.75 -5.28
C THR A 138 -15.10 16.79 -4.78
N LEU A 139 -15.74 17.11 -3.66
CA LEU A 139 -16.86 16.32 -3.15
C LEU A 139 -17.97 16.11 -4.19
N THR A 140 -18.30 17.14 -4.97
CA THR A 140 -19.35 17.06 -6.00
C THR A 140 -19.03 16.00 -7.06
N ASP A 141 -17.76 15.79 -7.39
CA ASP A 141 -17.35 14.77 -8.35
C ASP A 141 -17.65 13.36 -7.82
N PHE A 142 -17.53 13.14 -6.51
CA PHE A 142 -17.91 11.87 -5.86
C PHE A 142 -19.42 11.74 -5.71
N GLN A 143 -20.13 12.81 -5.31
CA GLN A 143 -21.59 12.79 -5.20
C GLN A 143 -22.26 12.44 -6.53
N ALA A 144 -21.72 12.94 -7.65
CA ALA A 144 -22.19 12.62 -8.99
C ALA A 144 -22.06 11.13 -9.36
N MET A 145 -21.17 10.36 -8.71
CA MET A 145 -21.05 8.92 -8.92
C MET A 145 -22.13 8.10 -8.19
N THR A 146 -22.88 8.75 -7.31
CA THR A 146 -23.87 8.08 -6.45
C THR A 146 -25.29 8.14 -6.99
N VAL A 147 -25.48 8.82 -8.13
CA VAL A 147 -26.79 9.01 -8.78
C VAL A 147 -26.68 8.79 -10.28
N ASP A 148 -27.72 8.22 -10.89
CA ASP A 148 -27.84 8.12 -12.35
C ASP A 148 -28.46 9.41 -12.95
N ALA A 149 -28.68 9.40 -14.28
CA ALA A 149 -29.26 10.54 -14.98
C ALA A 149 -30.69 10.88 -14.57
N ASP A 150 -31.41 9.90 -13.99
CA ASP A 150 -32.78 10.04 -13.49
C ASP A 150 -32.80 10.43 -12.00
N GLY A 151 -31.63 10.56 -11.37
CA GLY A 151 -31.46 10.89 -9.95
C GLY A 151 -31.64 9.71 -9.00
N ASN A 152 -31.67 8.46 -9.51
CA ASN A 152 -31.73 7.27 -8.67
C ASN A 152 -30.37 6.94 -8.09
N ASP A 153 -30.38 6.35 -6.90
CA ASP A 153 -29.17 5.91 -6.23
C ASP A 153 -28.43 4.81 -7.02
N VAL A 154 -27.14 5.06 -7.25
CA VAL A 154 -26.23 4.10 -7.89
C VAL A 154 -25.29 3.53 -6.82
N GLN A 155 -25.26 2.20 -6.75
CA GLN A 155 -24.30 1.49 -5.91
C GLN A 155 -22.94 1.44 -6.59
N SER A 156 -21.87 1.57 -5.79
CA SER A 156 -20.54 1.34 -6.32
C SER A 156 -20.35 -0.15 -6.62
N ILE A 157 -19.76 -0.45 -7.78
CA ILE A 157 -19.31 -1.79 -8.12
C ILE A 157 -18.09 -2.22 -7.28
N TYR A 158 -17.41 -1.27 -6.64
CA TYR A 158 -16.29 -1.52 -5.73
C TYR A 158 -16.77 -1.36 -4.30
N LYS A 159 -16.56 -2.39 -3.48
CA LYS A 159 -16.89 -2.35 -2.05
C LYS A 159 -15.92 -3.19 -1.25
N ILE A 160 -15.64 -2.74 -0.04
CA ILE A 160 -15.03 -3.60 0.98
C ILE A 160 -16.18 -4.26 1.74
N GLN A 161 -16.11 -5.57 1.93
CA GLN A 161 -17.16 -6.34 2.61
C GLN A 161 -16.55 -7.53 3.35
N VAL A 162 -16.99 -7.72 4.58
CA VAL A 162 -16.56 -8.80 5.46
C VAL A 162 -17.76 -9.35 6.24
N GLY A 163 -17.67 -10.63 6.64
CA GLY A 163 -18.65 -11.29 7.50
C GLY A 163 -19.61 -12.19 6.73
N ASP A 164 -19.44 -12.31 5.41
CA ASP A 164 -20.09 -13.35 4.63
C ASP A 164 -19.31 -14.69 4.74
N SER A 165 -19.76 -15.70 4.00
CA SER A 165 -19.16 -17.04 4.06
C SER A 165 -17.73 -17.11 3.53
N ALA A 166 -17.31 -16.15 2.68
CA ALA A 166 -15.96 -16.14 2.10
C ALA A 166 -14.93 -15.57 3.08
N ASN A 167 -15.34 -14.66 3.96
CA ASN A 167 -14.48 -13.99 4.95
C ASN A 167 -15.23 -13.75 6.27
N PRO A 168 -15.56 -14.82 7.03
CA PRO A 168 -16.36 -14.70 8.24
C PRO A 168 -15.61 -13.97 9.35
N PHE A 169 -16.34 -13.19 10.16
CA PHE A 169 -15.78 -12.59 11.36
C PHE A 169 -15.44 -13.64 12.41
N PRO A 170 -14.29 -13.52 13.12
CA PRO A 170 -14.04 -14.27 14.34
C PRO A 170 -15.04 -13.88 15.45
N ALA A 171 -15.10 -14.72 16.48
CA ALA A 171 -15.91 -14.44 17.67
C ALA A 171 -15.41 -13.21 18.45
N ASP A 172 -14.09 -13.00 18.44
CA ASP A 172 -13.44 -11.86 19.07
C ASP A 172 -13.70 -10.56 18.28
N LEU A 173 -14.35 -9.58 18.92
CA LEU A 173 -14.70 -8.30 18.31
C LEU A 173 -13.50 -7.33 18.19
N THR A 174 -12.34 -7.68 18.74
CA THR A 174 -11.11 -6.90 18.59
C THR A 174 -10.31 -7.29 17.34
N GLN A 175 -10.69 -8.38 16.67
CA GLN A 175 -10.00 -8.86 15.48
C GLN A 175 -10.60 -8.26 14.20
N PHE A 176 -9.73 -8.17 13.20
CA PHE A 176 -10.05 -7.66 11.87
C PHE A 176 -9.97 -8.79 10.85
N VAL A 177 -10.74 -8.66 9.78
CA VAL A 177 -10.74 -9.60 8.66
C VAL A 177 -10.55 -8.83 7.37
N GLN A 178 -9.81 -9.43 6.46
CA GLN A 178 -9.43 -8.80 5.21
C GLN A 178 -10.54 -8.90 4.16
N SER A 179 -10.84 -7.77 3.52
CA SER A 179 -11.59 -7.69 2.26
C SER A 179 -10.61 -7.42 1.13
N LEU A 180 -10.78 -8.10 0.00
CA LEU A 180 -10.00 -7.89 -1.21
C LEU A 180 -10.89 -7.32 -2.31
N VAL A 181 -10.42 -6.28 -2.99
CA VAL A 181 -11.13 -5.59 -4.09
C VAL A 181 -10.21 -5.51 -5.29
N ASP A 182 -10.67 -6.00 -6.44
CA ASP A 182 -9.91 -5.89 -7.69
C ASP A 182 -9.99 -4.46 -8.26
N LEU A 183 -8.83 -3.81 -8.34
CA LEU A 183 -8.64 -2.47 -8.88
C LEU A 183 -7.87 -2.48 -10.20
N SER A 184 -7.72 -3.63 -10.85
CA SER A 184 -6.92 -3.78 -12.08
C SER A 184 -7.41 -2.88 -13.23
N ALA A 185 -8.69 -2.50 -13.24
CA ALA A 185 -9.25 -1.53 -14.19
C ALA A 185 -8.59 -0.14 -14.12
N PHE A 186 -7.91 0.18 -13.02
CA PHE A 186 -7.24 1.46 -12.79
C PHE A 186 -5.72 1.40 -13.00
N ALA A 187 -5.19 0.32 -13.60
CA ALA A 187 -3.79 0.23 -13.97
C ALA A 187 -3.35 1.42 -14.84
N GLY A 188 -2.21 2.00 -14.52
CA GLY A 188 -1.66 3.15 -15.24
C GLY A 188 -2.39 4.48 -14.97
N LYS A 189 -3.23 4.58 -13.95
CA LYS A 189 -3.99 5.80 -13.61
C LYS A 189 -3.52 6.43 -12.31
N LYS A 190 -3.86 7.70 -12.09
CA LYS A 190 -3.87 8.30 -10.75
C LYS A 190 -5.31 8.30 -10.28
N ILE A 191 -5.57 7.84 -9.07
CA ILE A 191 -6.94 7.71 -8.54
C ILE A 191 -7.09 8.36 -7.17
N TYR A 192 -8.34 8.56 -6.77
CA TYR A 192 -8.76 8.93 -5.43
C TYR A 192 -9.91 8.00 -5.02
N ILE A 193 -9.97 7.63 -3.75
CA ILE A 193 -11.02 6.75 -3.20
C ILE A 193 -11.85 7.56 -2.21
N GLY A 194 -13.15 7.67 -2.49
CA GLY A 194 -14.15 8.24 -1.61
C GLY A 194 -14.93 7.14 -0.90
N MET A 195 -15.11 7.28 0.41
CA MET A 195 -15.97 6.42 1.22
C MET A 195 -17.11 7.25 1.80
N TRP A 196 -18.33 6.78 1.59
CA TRP A 196 -19.54 7.48 2.00
C TRP A 196 -20.28 6.72 3.09
N SER A 197 -20.41 7.35 4.25
CA SER A 197 -21.33 6.94 5.30
C SER A 197 -22.66 7.62 5.09
N ASN A 198 -23.62 6.86 4.56
CA ASN A 198 -24.99 7.31 4.38
C ASN A 198 -25.95 6.32 5.01
N ARG A 199 -27.10 6.81 5.45
CA ARG A 199 -28.18 5.95 5.95
C ARG A 199 -29.17 5.60 4.83
N LYS A 200 -28.65 5.24 3.65
CA LYS A 200 -29.52 4.72 2.57
C LYS A 200 -30.08 3.36 2.98
N THR A 201 -31.35 3.14 2.66
CA THR A 201 -32.12 1.95 3.04
C THR A 201 -31.81 0.72 2.18
N SER A 202 -31.08 0.89 1.08
CA SER A 202 -30.70 -0.16 0.14
C SER A 202 -29.18 -0.29 0.01
N GLY A 203 -28.69 -1.52 0.00
CA GLY A 203 -27.26 -1.83 -0.10
C GLY A 203 -26.63 -2.24 1.23
N ASN A 204 -25.39 -2.74 1.18
CA ASN A 204 -24.65 -3.23 2.35
C ASN A 204 -23.82 -2.13 3.03
N ASN A 205 -24.21 -0.86 2.86
CA ASN A 205 -23.45 0.29 3.36
C ASN A 205 -23.72 0.49 4.86
N VAL A 206 -22.91 -0.13 5.73
CA VAL A 206 -23.18 -0.14 7.18
C VAL A 206 -22.64 1.12 7.84
N GLN A 207 -23.37 1.70 8.79
CA GLN A 207 -22.96 2.93 9.47
C GLN A 207 -21.71 2.77 10.34
N ASN A 208 -21.60 1.64 11.03
CA ASN A 208 -20.55 1.37 12.00
C ASN A 208 -19.47 0.49 11.36
N ILE A 209 -18.26 1.02 11.23
CA ILE A 209 -17.12 0.29 10.64
C ILE A 209 -15.82 0.73 11.30
N ASN A 210 -14.94 -0.23 11.57
CA ASN A 210 -13.53 0.03 11.89
C ASN A 210 -12.68 -0.46 10.71
N ILE A 211 -11.74 0.36 10.24
CA ILE A 211 -10.78 0.04 9.18
C ILE A 211 -9.37 0.24 9.74
N ASP A 212 -8.67 -0.85 9.98
CA ASP A 212 -7.33 -0.86 10.58
C ASP A 212 -6.26 -0.48 9.56
N GLU A 213 -6.27 -1.14 8.40
CA GLU A 213 -5.31 -0.85 7.34
C GLU A 213 -6.00 -0.95 5.98
N ILE A 214 -5.61 -0.06 5.06
CA ILE A 214 -5.87 -0.21 3.63
C ILE A 214 -4.53 -0.22 2.90
N GLY A 215 -4.31 -1.25 2.07
CA GLY A 215 -3.16 -1.35 1.19
C GLY A 215 -3.60 -1.65 -0.24
N ILE A 216 -2.91 -1.06 -1.22
CA ILE A 216 -3.03 -1.43 -2.64
C ILE A 216 -1.76 -2.14 -3.05
N TYR A 217 -1.92 -3.33 -3.60
CA TYR A 217 -0.84 -4.20 -4.03
C TYR A 217 -0.95 -4.47 -5.52
N ALA A 218 0.19 -4.61 -6.20
CA ALA A 218 0.24 -4.95 -7.61
C ALA A 218 1.19 -6.12 -7.88
N THR A 219 0.84 -7.00 -8.82
CA THR A 219 1.71 -8.12 -9.24
C THR A 219 2.81 -7.69 -10.19
N SER A 220 2.70 -6.52 -10.81
CA SER A 220 3.64 -6.04 -11.83
C SER A 220 3.63 -4.52 -11.92
N PHE A 221 4.68 -3.96 -12.54
CA PHE A 221 4.83 -2.53 -12.74
C PHE A 221 5.17 -2.25 -14.22
N LEU A 222 4.71 -1.12 -14.78
CA LEU A 222 5.19 -0.59 -16.05
C LEU A 222 6.66 -0.20 -15.82
N GLY A 223 7.57 -1.15 -16.00
CA GLY A 223 8.97 -0.92 -15.71
C GLY A 223 9.51 0.23 -16.53
N THR A 224 10.33 1.08 -15.91
CA THR A 224 11.43 1.74 -16.64
C THR A 224 12.38 0.65 -17.11
N LYS A 225 12.02 -0.12 -18.14
CA LYS A 225 12.77 -1.29 -18.58
C LYS A 225 13.34 -2.06 -17.38
N ASP A 226 12.47 -2.76 -16.64
CA ASP A 226 12.92 -4.09 -16.25
C ASP A 226 13.08 -4.82 -17.57
N VAL A 227 14.30 -4.67 -18.11
CA VAL A 227 14.83 -5.52 -19.13
C VAL A 227 14.42 -6.90 -18.66
N LYS A 228 13.64 -7.61 -19.48
CA LYS A 228 13.72 -9.06 -19.51
C LYS A 228 15.21 -9.36 -19.53
N ARG A 229 15.84 -9.53 -18.35
CA ARG A 229 17.26 -9.80 -18.25
C ARG A 229 17.38 -11.31 -18.54
N ASN A 230 17.06 -11.74 -19.75
CA ASN A 230 18.05 -12.14 -20.74
C ASN A 230 19.22 -11.17 -21.04
N LYS A 231 19.56 -10.23 -20.17
CA LYS A 231 20.89 -9.66 -20.16
C LYS A 231 21.75 -10.69 -19.49
N ILE A 232 22.57 -11.34 -20.30
CA ILE A 232 23.89 -11.72 -19.85
C ILE A 232 24.49 -10.43 -19.26
N VAL A 233 24.49 -10.29 -17.94
CA VAL A 233 25.05 -9.12 -17.21
C VAL A 233 26.35 -9.56 -16.57
N THR A 234 27.21 -8.60 -16.24
CA THR A 234 28.40 -8.92 -15.46
C THR A 234 27.98 -9.45 -14.10
N GLN A 235 28.51 -10.60 -13.69
CA GLN A 235 28.21 -11.24 -12.41
C GLN A 235 29.46 -11.30 -11.53
N ILE A 236 29.26 -11.27 -10.21
CA ILE A 236 30.34 -11.49 -9.23
C ILE A 236 30.33 -12.96 -8.87
N ALA A 237 31.46 -13.66 -9.04
CA ALA A 237 31.53 -15.10 -8.79
C ALA A 237 31.45 -15.45 -7.30
N GLU A 238 31.94 -14.57 -6.42
CA GLU A 238 31.93 -14.76 -4.97
C GLU A 238 31.66 -13.44 -4.24
N ASN A 239 30.70 -13.44 -3.32
CA ASN A 239 30.42 -12.30 -2.44
C ASN A 239 29.95 -12.83 -1.07
N PRO A 240 30.61 -12.50 0.06
CA PRO A 240 31.70 -11.51 0.23
C PRO A 240 33.08 -11.94 -0.28
N VAL A 241 33.84 -10.99 -0.82
CA VAL A 241 35.18 -11.15 -1.39
C VAL A 241 36.27 -10.97 -0.31
N LYS A 242 37.32 -11.80 -0.35
CA LYS A 242 38.50 -11.65 0.51
C LYS A 242 39.64 -10.91 -0.18
N GLU A 243 40.31 -11.52 -1.16
CA GLU A 243 41.54 -10.97 -1.76
C GLU A 243 41.34 -10.53 -3.21
N SER A 244 40.43 -11.21 -3.91
CA SER A 244 40.27 -11.08 -5.36
C SER A 244 38.80 -11.08 -5.75
N LEU A 245 38.35 -10.00 -6.37
CA LEU A 245 37.02 -9.87 -6.95
C LEU A 245 37.02 -10.53 -8.33
N GLN A 246 36.32 -11.66 -8.46
CA GLN A 246 36.16 -12.37 -9.73
C GLN A 246 34.87 -11.93 -10.41
N LEU A 247 34.98 -11.53 -11.67
CA LEU A 247 33.86 -11.03 -12.48
C LEU A 247 33.67 -11.91 -13.70
N GLN A 248 32.44 -12.38 -13.92
CA GLN A 248 32.03 -12.97 -15.19
C GLN A 248 31.43 -11.86 -16.04
N LEU A 249 32.16 -11.41 -17.07
CA LEU A 249 31.77 -10.25 -17.86
C LEU A 249 30.51 -10.47 -18.69
N ASN A 250 29.68 -9.44 -18.81
CA ASN A 250 28.68 -9.36 -19.88
C ASN A 250 29.41 -9.44 -21.25
N PRO A 251 29.07 -10.38 -22.16
CA PRO A 251 29.63 -10.46 -23.51
C PRO A 251 29.47 -9.19 -24.35
N ALA A 252 28.55 -8.29 -23.98
CA ALA A 252 28.39 -6.98 -24.62
C ALA A 252 29.51 -5.99 -24.25
N LEU A 253 30.25 -6.22 -23.15
CA LEU A 253 31.44 -5.46 -22.79
C LEU A 253 32.66 -6.08 -23.48
N LYS A 254 33.46 -5.24 -24.14
CA LYS A 254 34.69 -5.69 -24.79
C LYS A 254 35.81 -5.85 -23.75
N GLU A 255 36.20 -7.09 -23.46
CA GLU A 255 37.19 -7.41 -22.41
C GLU A 255 38.46 -6.55 -22.51
N ASN A 256 39.01 -6.40 -23.72
CA ASN A 256 40.26 -5.68 -23.97
C ASN A 256 40.21 -4.17 -23.74
N THR A 257 39.02 -3.56 -23.69
CA THR A 257 38.83 -2.12 -23.45
C THR A 257 38.08 -1.85 -22.15
N THR A 258 37.71 -2.88 -21.40
CA THR A 258 36.91 -2.73 -20.18
C THR A 258 37.78 -2.30 -19.00
N ALA A 259 37.36 -1.26 -18.29
CA ALA A 259 37.90 -0.81 -17.03
C ALA A 259 36.96 -1.15 -15.87
N VAL A 260 37.55 -1.42 -14.71
CA VAL A 260 36.86 -1.64 -13.43
C VAL A 260 37.26 -0.52 -12.48
N ASN A 261 36.29 0.32 -12.11
CA ASN A 261 36.44 1.36 -11.10
C ASN A 261 35.74 0.89 -9.82
N ILE A 262 36.43 0.92 -8.68
CA ILE A 262 35.82 0.57 -7.39
C ILE A 262 35.63 1.83 -6.56
N TYR A 263 34.43 1.99 -6.01
CA TYR A 263 34.05 3.10 -5.13
C TYR A 263 33.70 2.57 -3.74
N ASN A 264 34.09 3.28 -2.69
CA ASN A 264 33.68 2.98 -1.32
C ASN A 264 32.23 3.44 -1.05
N ALA A 265 31.71 3.16 0.15
CA ALA A 265 30.35 3.55 0.54
C ALA A 265 30.10 5.07 0.53
N ALA A 266 31.14 5.90 0.62
CA ALA A 266 31.06 7.35 0.51
C ALA A 266 31.09 7.84 -0.95
N GLY A 267 31.14 6.94 -1.93
CA GLY A 267 31.20 7.27 -3.36
C GLY A 267 32.59 7.70 -3.85
N GLN A 268 33.63 7.58 -3.01
CA GLN A 268 35.01 7.89 -3.41
C GLN A 268 35.58 6.74 -4.21
N LYS A 269 36.21 7.04 -5.35
CA LYS A 269 36.91 6.03 -6.16
C LYS A 269 38.20 5.62 -5.46
N VAL A 270 38.31 4.35 -5.12
CA VAL A 270 39.43 3.77 -4.35
C VAL A 270 40.32 2.85 -5.17
N LEU A 271 39.83 2.35 -6.32
CA LEU A 271 40.63 1.55 -7.25
C LEU A 271 40.20 1.82 -8.69
N THR A 272 41.16 1.79 -9.62
CA THR A 272 40.91 1.77 -11.05
C THR A 272 41.88 0.79 -11.68
N THR A 273 41.36 -0.17 -12.44
CA THR A 273 42.18 -1.14 -13.15
C THR A 273 41.51 -1.55 -14.45
N LYS A 274 42.27 -2.16 -15.36
CA LYS A 274 41.70 -2.84 -16.53
C LYS A 274 41.09 -4.18 -16.09
N TYR A 275 40.07 -4.62 -16.80
CA TYR A 275 39.50 -5.94 -16.59
C TYR A 275 40.51 -7.04 -16.97
N SER A 276 40.69 -8.00 -16.08
CA SER A 276 41.58 -9.17 -16.23
C SER A 276 40.91 -10.47 -15.76
N GLY A 277 39.58 -10.49 -15.61
CA GLY A 277 38.81 -11.58 -14.99
C GLY A 277 38.92 -11.64 -13.46
N VAL A 278 40.12 -11.40 -12.92
CA VAL A 278 40.42 -11.37 -11.49
C VAL A 278 40.96 -9.99 -11.11
N ILE A 279 40.26 -9.30 -10.21
CA ILE A 279 40.62 -7.96 -9.73
C ILE A 279 41.13 -8.04 -8.30
N HIS A 280 42.39 -7.69 -8.06
CA HIS A 280 42.97 -7.69 -6.72
C HIS A 280 42.39 -6.57 -5.85
N VAL A 281 41.77 -6.95 -4.74
CA VAL A 281 41.11 -6.03 -3.79
C VAL A 281 41.61 -6.20 -2.35
N ALA A 282 42.69 -6.95 -2.14
CA ALA A 282 43.26 -7.20 -0.81
C ALA A 282 43.64 -5.91 -0.05
N GLY A 283 44.03 -4.85 -0.77
CA GLY A 283 44.34 -3.54 -0.17
C GLY A 283 43.13 -2.70 0.25
N LEU A 284 41.89 -3.15 -0.04
CA LEU A 284 40.68 -2.49 0.41
C LEU A 284 40.36 -2.90 1.86
N THR A 285 39.93 -1.93 2.67
CA THR A 285 39.39 -2.18 4.01
C THR A 285 38.10 -3.01 3.94
N ALA A 286 37.77 -3.74 5.01
CA ALA A 286 36.49 -4.45 5.09
C ALA A 286 35.31 -3.46 4.97
N GLY A 287 34.28 -3.79 4.19
CA GLY A 287 33.14 -2.91 3.97
C GLY A 287 32.39 -3.12 2.65
N HIS A 288 31.43 -2.23 2.38
CA HIS A 288 30.63 -2.24 1.15
C HIS A 288 31.28 -1.40 0.05
N TYR A 289 31.29 -1.95 -1.16
CA TYR A 289 31.87 -1.31 -2.33
C TYR A 289 30.95 -1.41 -3.55
N ILE A 290 31.11 -0.47 -4.47
CA ILE A 290 30.47 -0.47 -5.79
C ILE A 290 31.58 -0.63 -6.84
N ALA A 291 31.50 -1.69 -7.64
CA ALA A 291 32.30 -1.85 -8.84
C ALA A 291 31.52 -1.31 -10.04
N GLU A 292 32.09 -0.35 -10.74
CA GLU A 292 31.63 0.15 -12.03
C GLU A 292 32.51 -0.45 -13.13
N ILE A 293 31.89 -1.17 -14.06
CA ILE A 293 32.54 -1.87 -15.15
C ILE A 293 32.12 -1.18 -16.45
N THR A 294 33.08 -0.65 -17.20
CA THR A 294 32.77 0.12 -18.41
C THR A 294 33.81 -0.06 -19.51
N ASP A 295 33.37 -0.13 -20.76
CA ASP A 295 34.23 -0.08 -21.96
C ASP A 295 34.22 1.31 -22.64
N GLY A 296 33.69 2.33 -21.97
CA GLY A 296 33.49 3.68 -22.48
C GLY A 296 32.18 3.89 -23.24
N LYS A 297 31.46 2.81 -23.60
CA LYS A 297 30.12 2.88 -24.23
C LYS A 297 29.04 2.29 -23.32
N THR A 298 29.32 1.13 -22.77
CA THR A 298 28.46 0.41 -21.82
C THR A 298 29.00 0.59 -20.42
N THR A 299 28.12 0.83 -19.45
CA THR A 299 28.49 0.93 -18.04
C THR A 299 27.55 0.08 -17.20
N GLU A 300 28.14 -0.81 -16.40
CA GLU A 300 27.43 -1.65 -15.43
C GLU A 300 27.94 -1.36 -14.02
N ARG A 301 27.06 -1.47 -13.02
CA ARG A 301 27.41 -1.27 -11.61
C ARG A 301 26.97 -2.46 -10.78
N LEU A 302 27.89 -2.99 -9.97
CA LEU A 302 27.71 -4.14 -9.10
C LEU A 302 28.10 -3.77 -7.67
N LYS A 303 27.39 -4.31 -6.68
CA LYS A 303 27.72 -4.13 -5.26
C LYS A 303 28.40 -5.39 -4.74
N PHE A 304 29.47 -5.25 -3.97
CA PHE A 304 30.13 -6.37 -3.29
C PHE A 304 30.58 -5.98 -1.88
N ILE A 305 30.82 -6.98 -1.05
CA ILE A 305 31.29 -6.84 0.32
C ILE A 305 32.73 -7.33 0.38
N LYS A 306 33.66 -6.49 0.86
CA LYS A 306 35.03 -6.90 1.21
C LYS A 306 35.04 -7.38 2.66
N LYS A 307 35.52 -8.60 2.88
CA LYS A 307 35.80 -9.16 4.21
C LYS A 307 37.19 -8.76 4.70
#